data_AF-A0A1Y0G023-F1
#
_entry.id   AF-A0A1Y0G023-F1
#
_cell.length_a   1.000
_cell.length_b   1.000
_cell.length_c   1.000
_cell.angle_alpha   90.00
_cell.angle_beta   90.00
_cell.angle_gamma   90.00
#
_symmetry.space_group_name_H-M   'P 1'
#
loop_
_entity.id
_entity.type
_entity.pdbx_description
1 polymer ?
#
loop_
_entity_poly.entity_id
_entity_poly.type
_entity_poly.pdbx_seq_one_letter_code
_entity_poly.pdbx_strand_id
1 'polypeptide(L)' 'MLVLGRREQETINIYTSDGDIEIMVTRIHDNQVKIGITAPDDVEIVRGELEE' A
#
# COMPACT_ATOMS: atom_id res chain seq x y z
N MET A 1 6.46 13.29 5.91
CA MET A 1 6.49 12.33 4.79
C MET A 1 7.68 11.41 4.99
N LEU A 2 7.44 10.11 5.14
CA LEU A 2 8.48 9.08 5.17
C LEU A 2 8.61 8.50 3.76
N VAL A 3 9.84 8.33 3.26
CA VAL A 3 10.10 7.81 1.91
C VAL A 3 10.91 6.52 2.02
N LEU A 4 10.40 5.44 1.44
CA LEU A 4 11.01 4.11 1.47
C LEU A 4 11.09 3.57 0.05
N GLY A 5 12.26 3.11 -0.39
CA GLY A 5 12.40 2.35 -1.63
C GLY A 5 12.14 0.86 -1.37
N ARG A 6 11.28 0.21 -2.18
CA ARG A 6 10.89 -1.20 -2.05
C ARG A 6 11.19 -2.00 -3.32
N ARG A 7 11.61 -3.26 -3.16
CA ARG A 7 11.74 -4.27 -4.22
C ARG A 7 10.47 -5.12 -4.30
N GLU A 8 10.35 -5.92 -5.35
CA GLU A 8 9.27 -6.90 -5.46
C GLU A 8 9.25 -7.84 -4.25
N GLN A 9 8.06 -8.16 -3.77
CA GLN A 9 7.77 -8.95 -2.57
C GLN A 9 8.19 -8.30 -1.23
N GLU A 10 8.67 -7.06 -1.22
CA GLU A 10 8.86 -6.32 0.02
C GLU A 10 7.56 -5.66 0.49
N THR A 11 7.39 -5.62 1.81
CA THR A 11 6.22 -5.07 2.48
C THR A 11 6.53 -3.81 3.28
N ILE A 12 5.48 -3.03 3.54
CA ILE A 12 5.44 -1.90 4.46
C ILE A 12 4.26 -2.17 5.40
N ASN A 13 4.52 -2.18 6.71
CA ASN A 13 3.48 -2.31 7.73
C ASN A 13 3.23 -0.96 8.38
N ILE A 14 1.95 -0.61 8.48
CA ILE A 14 1.47 0.58 9.16
C ILE A 14 0.57 0.10 10.31
N TYR A 15 1.04 0.32 11.52
CA TYR A 15 0.30 -0.03 12.73
C TYR A 15 -0.52 1.18 13.17
N THR A 16 -1.84 1.03 13.18
CA THR A 16 -2.78 2.08 13.61
C THR A 16 -3.54 1.63 14.85
N SER A 17 -4.33 2.53 15.45
CA SER A 17 -5.19 2.16 16.58
C SER A 17 -6.38 1.28 16.18
N ASP A 18 -6.81 1.39 14.93
CA ASP A 18 -7.99 0.73 14.37
C ASP A 18 -7.64 -0.56 13.60
N GLY A 19 -6.34 -0.84 13.44
CA GLY A 19 -5.83 -2.10 12.91
C GLY A 19 -4.53 -1.96 12.12
N ASP A 20 -4.07 -3.08 11.59
CA ASP A 20 -2.81 -3.16 10.86
C ASP A 20 -3.06 -3.08 9.36
N ILE A 21 -2.29 -2.23 8.68
CA ILE A 21 -2.33 -2.10 7.22
C ILE A 21 -1.00 -2.62 6.68
N GLU A 22 -1.06 -3.59 5.77
CA GLU A 22 0.08 -4.11 5.04
C GLU A 22 0.01 -3.65 3.59
N ILE A 23 1.11 -3.08 3.09
CA ILE A 23 1.28 -2.70 1.69
C ILE A 23 2.41 -3.56 1.12
N MET A 24 2.15 -4.28 0.04
CA MET A 24 3.12 -5.15 -0.61
C MET A 24 3.36 -4.74 -2.06
N VAL A 25 4.64 -4.63 -2.45
CA VAL A 25 4.99 -4.48 -3.87
C VAL A 25 4.91 -5.86 -4.54
N THR A 26 3.83 -6.11 -5.27
CA THR A 26 3.60 -7.41 -5.91
C THR A 26 4.40 -7.59 -7.19
N ARG A 27 4.51 -6.52 -8.00
CA ARG A 27 5.26 -6.54 -9.26
C ARG A 27 5.71 -5.14 -9.67
N ILE A 28 6.91 -5.05 -10.24
CA ILE A 28 7.42 -3.83 -10.88
C ILE A 28 7.55 -4.10 -12.38
N HIS A 29 6.93 -3.26 -13.21
CA HIS A 29 7.04 -3.37 -14.66
C HIS A 29 7.16 -1.99 -15.30
N ASP A 30 8.35 -1.71 -15.84
CA ASP A 30 8.71 -0.42 -16.45
C ASP A 30 8.33 0.77 -15.55
N ASN A 31 7.29 1.51 -15.93
CA ASN A 31 6.82 2.72 -15.26
C ASN A 31 5.58 2.48 -14.38
N GLN A 32 5.21 1.23 -14.13
CA GLN A 32 4.07 0.85 -13.31
C GLN A 32 4.47 -0.12 -12.21
N VAL A 33 3.91 0.10 -11.02
CA VAL A 33 4.05 -0.81 -9.88
C VAL A 33 2.68 -1.36 -9.54
N LYS A 34 2.60 -2.68 -9.35
CA LYS A 34 1.40 -3.33 -8.80
C LYS A 34 1.57 -3.46 -7.30
N ILE A 35 0.61 -2.95 -6.56
CA ILE A 35 0.63 -2.91 -5.10
C ILE A 35 -0.57 -3.71 -4.59
N GLY A 36 -0.33 -4.61 -3.63
CA GLY A 36 -1.36 -5.24 -2.83
C GLY A 36 -1.50 -4.48 -1.52
N ILE A 37 -2.73 -4.30 -1.04
CA ILE A 37 -3.01 -3.65 0.24
C ILE A 37 -3.94 -4.58 1.02
N THR A 38 -3.55 -4.92 2.23
CA THR A 38 -4.37 -5.64 3.21
C THR A 38 -4.68 -4.67 4.34
N ALA A 39 -5.96 -4.46 4.61
CA ALA A 39 -6.43 -3.58 5.68
C ALA A 39 -7.71 -4.15 6.30
N PRO A 40 -8.09 -3.72 7.51
CA PRO A 40 -9.40 -3.99 8.10
C PRO A 40 -10.56 -3.49 7.23
N ASP A 41 -11.75 -4.07 7.40
CA ASP A 41 -12.95 -3.76 6.59
C ASP A 41 -13.46 -2.32 6.75
N ASP A 42 -13.14 -1.66 7.88
CA ASP A 42 -13.49 -0.27 8.16
C ASP A 42 -12.55 0.75 7.49
N VAL A 43 -11.43 0.29 6.93
CA VAL A 43 -10.47 1.15 6.23
C VAL A 43 -10.80 1.18 4.74
N GLU A 44 -11.24 2.34 4.26
CA GLU A 44 -11.50 2.54 2.83
C GLU A 44 -10.19 2.77 2.07
N ILE A 45 -10.00 2.03 0.96
CA ILE A 45 -8.83 2.14 0.09
C ILE A 45 -9.30 2.71 -1.25
N VAL A 46 -9.03 3.98 -1.48
CA VAL A 46 -9.42 4.70 -2.69
C VAL A 46 -8.17 5.05 -3.51
N ARG A 47 -8.28 4.97 -4.84
CA ARG A 47 -7.22 5.47 -5.72
C ARG A 47 -7.25 6.98 -5.71
N GLY A 48 -6.10 7.63 -5.51
CA GLY A 48 -6.05 9.08 -5.34
C GLY A 48 -6.61 9.88 -6.53
N GLU A 49 -6.63 9.32 -7.75
CA GLU A 49 -7.28 9.97 -8.90
C GLU A 49 -8.82 9.95 -8.87
N LEU A 50 -9.42 9.24 -7.91
CA LEU A 50 -10.86 9.16 -7.69
C LEU A 50 -11.33 10.02 -6.51
N GLU A 51 -10.42 10.52 -5.68
CA GLU A 51 -10.74 11.50 -4.64
C GLU A 51 -10.80 12.90 -5.29
N GLU A 52 -11.91 13.61 -5.11
CA GLU A 52 -12.12 15.00 -5.59
C GLU A 52 -11.25 16.02 -4.85
#